data_AF-W2KF57-F1
#
_entry.id   AF-W2KF57-F1
#
_cell.length_a   1.000
_cell.length_b   1.000
_cell.length_c   1.000
_cell.angle_alpha   90.00
_cell.angle_beta   90.00
_cell.angle_gamma   90.00
#
_symmetry.space_group_name_H-M   'P 1'
#
loop_
_entity.id
_entity.type
_entity.pdbx_description
1 polymer ?
#
loop_
_entity_poly.entity_id
_entity_poly.type
_entity_poly.pdbx_seq_one_letter_code
_entity_poly.pdbx_strand_id
1 'polypeptide(L)'
;MEKEMRQYFKELKREMASATARGEVRVKTGKDPLSFDLYRYPCERLLQYPAKDMIFTRIYMNVAWNLMCRSANAFGIRHAHIEWSGDALCV
;
A
#
# COMPACT_ATOMS: atom_id res chain seq x y z
N MET A 1 -2.74 -33.13 14.76
CA MET A 1 -3.34 -32.18 13.79
C MET A 1 -2.69 -30.79 13.81
N GLU A 2 -2.94 -29.91 14.79
CA GLU A 2 -2.41 -28.52 14.74
C GLU A 2 -0.86 -28.44 14.80
N LYS A 3 -0.23 -29.27 15.63
CA LYS A 3 1.24 -29.35 15.73
C LYS A 3 1.90 -29.84 14.43
N GLU A 4 1.31 -30.85 13.80
CA GLU A 4 1.78 -31.41 12.52
C GLU A 4 1.62 -30.38 11.39
N MET A 5 0.51 -29.65 11.38
CA MET A 5 0.28 -28.60 10.38
C MET A 5 1.30 -27.46 10.52
N ARG A 6 1.60 -27.02 11.75
CA ARG A 6 2.64 -26.03 12.02
C ARG A 6 4.03 -26.50 11.58
N GLN A 7 4.35 -27.78 11.84
CA GLN A 7 5.62 -28.38 11.44
C GLN A 7 5.73 -28.43 9.91
N TYR A 8 4.68 -28.89 9.23
CA TYR A 8 4.60 -28.93 7.78
C TYR A 8 4.83 -27.55 7.15
N PHE A 9 4.13 -26.50 7.61
CA PHE A 9 4.35 -25.15 7.09
C PHE A 9 5.75 -24.60 7.35
N LYS A 10 6.38 -25.00 8.45
CA LYS A 10 7.75 -24.60 8.79
C LYS A 10 8.76 -25.23 7.81
N GLU A 11 8.59 -26.51 7.51
CA GLU A 11 9.41 -27.23 6.53
C GLU A 11 9.23 -26.65 5.13
N LEU A 12 7.98 -26.38 4.73
CA LEU A 12 7.65 -25.77 3.44
C LEU A 12 8.34 -24.41 3.26
N LYS A 13 8.30 -23.54 4.29
CA LYS A 13 8.99 -22.24 4.27
C LYS A 13 10.51 -22.39 4.14
N ARG A 14 11.10 -23.40 4.80
CA ARG A 14 12.54 -23.67 4.73
C ARG A 14 12.94 -24.14 3.32
N GLU A 15 12.17 -25.04 2.73
CA GLU A 15 12.39 -25.53 1.37
C GLU A 15 12.30 -24.38 0.35
N MET A 16 11.27 -23.54 0.46
CA MET A 16 11.12 -22.34 -0.37
C MET A 16 12.31 -21.40 -0.24
N ALA A 17 12.80 -21.16 0.99
CA ALA A 17 13.97 -20.32 1.23
C ALA A 17 15.24 -20.91 0.61
N SER A 18 15.46 -22.22 0.73
CA SER A 18 16.60 -22.91 0.10
C SER A 18 16.54 -22.85 -1.43
N ALA A 19 15.37 -23.10 -2.03
CA ALA A 19 15.19 -23.02 -3.47
C ALA A 19 15.38 -21.59 -4.01
N THR A 20 14.97 -20.59 -3.24
CA THR A 20 15.22 -19.16 -3.55
C THR A 20 16.71 -18.84 -3.50
N ALA A 21 17.42 -19.30 -2.46
CA ALA A 21 18.87 -19.10 -2.33
C ALA A 21 19.67 -19.77 -3.45
N ARG A 22 19.18 -20.89 -3.98
CA ARG A 22 19.75 -21.56 -5.17
C ARG A 22 19.34 -20.92 -6.50
N GLY A 23 18.46 -19.92 -6.49
CA GLY A 23 17.96 -19.25 -7.70
C GLY A 23 16.93 -20.07 -8.50
N GLU A 24 16.47 -21.21 -7.97
CA GLU A 24 15.50 -22.11 -8.61
C GLU A 24 14.07 -21.55 -8.60
N VAL A 25 13.78 -20.66 -7.64
CA VAL A 25 12.46 -20.04 -7.47
C VAL A 25 12.61 -18.53 -7.49
N ARG A 26 11.94 -17.89 -8.47
CA ARG A 26 11.79 -16.44 -8.49
C ARG A 26 10.69 -16.04 -7.49
N VAL A 27 11.09 -15.71 -6.26
CA VAL A 27 10.16 -15.18 -5.28
C VAL A 27 9.79 -13.75 -5.67
N LYS A 28 8.49 -13.52 -5.87
CA LYS A 28 7.95 -12.16 -5.97
C LYS A 28 8.15 -11.50 -4.62
N THR A 29 9.02 -10.49 -4.58
CA THR A 29 9.24 -9.67 -3.39
C THR A 29 8.38 -8.41 -3.48
N GLY A 30 7.86 -7.98 -2.33
CA GLY A 30 6.96 -6.83 -2.25
C GLY A 30 5.48 -7.18 -2.43
N LYS A 31 4.63 -6.16 -2.31
CA LYS A 31 3.19 -6.27 -2.53
C LYS A 31 2.87 -5.97 -3.98
N ASP A 32 1.76 -6.52 -4.45
CA ASP A 32 1.22 -6.19 -5.77
C ASP A 32 0.81 -4.72 -5.79
N PRO A 33 1.02 -4.02 -6.93
CA PRO A 33 0.51 -2.67 -7.08
C PRO A 33 -1.00 -2.63 -6.83
N LEU A 34 -1.43 -1.61 -6.10
CA LEU A 34 -2.86 -1.34 -5.92
C LEU A 34 -3.44 -0.99 -7.29
N SER A 35 -4.45 -1.74 -7.76
CA SER A 35 -5.12 -1.41 -9.02
C SER A 35 -5.92 -0.11 -8.87
N PHE A 36 -6.13 0.59 -9.98
CA PHE A 36 -6.94 1.80 -9.98
C PHE A 36 -8.36 1.55 -9.46
N ASP A 37 -8.98 0.43 -9.86
CA ASP A 37 -10.32 0.07 -9.37
C ASP A 37 -10.36 -0.12 -7.86
N LEU A 38 -9.32 -0.77 -7.29
CA LEU A 38 -9.22 -0.99 -5.85
C LEU A 38 -8.83 0.28 -5.08
N TYR A 39 -8.18 1.24 -5.73
CA TYR A 39 -7.97 2.60 -5.19
C TYR A 39 -9.27 3.42 -5.20
N ARG A 40 -10.00 3.36 -6.31
CA ARG A 40 -11.22 4.13 -6.56
C ARG A 40 -12.33 3.74 -5.58
N TYR A 41 -12.57 2.44 -5.41
CA TYR A 41 -13.64 1.90 -4.57
C TYR A 41 -13.66 2.49 -3.14
N PRO A 42 -12.58 2.43 -2.33
CA PRO A 42 -12.58 3.03 -1.01
C PRO A 42 -12.69 4.55 -1.05
N CYS A 43 -12.06 5.23 -2.01
CA CYS A 43 -12.15 6.69 -2.14
C CYS A 43 -13.59 7.17 -2.37
N GLU A 44 -14.36 6.46 -3.21
CA GLU A 44 -15.78 6.74 -3.45
C GLU A 44 -16.63 6.49 -2.20
N ARG A 45 -16.33 5.45 -1.42
CA ARG A 45 -17.03 5.18 -0.16
C ARG A 45 -16.70 6.23 0.89
N LEU A 46 -15.45 6.66 1.01
CA LEU A 46 -15.02 7.72 1.92
C LEU A 46 -15.66 9.08 1.59
N LEU A 47 -16.05 9.34 0.33
CA LEU A 47 -16.81 10.54 -0.04
C LEU A 47 -18.22 10.57 0.56
N GLN A 48 -18.82 9.41 0.84
CA GLN A 48 -20.20 9.32 1.32
C GLN A 48 -20.33 9.61 2.83
N TYR A 49 -19.21 9.69 3.56
CA TYR A 49 -19.20 9.86 5.01
C TYR A 49 -18.42 11.12 5.41
N PRO A 50 -19.04 12.13 6.05
CA PRO A 50 -18.38 13.40 6.38
C PRO A 50 -17.54 13.36 7.67
N ALA A 51 -17.29 12.19 8.25
CA ALA A 51 -16.48 12.07 9.45
C ALA A 51 -15.03 12.53 9.19
N LYS A 52 -14.41 13.19 10.18
CA LYS A 52 -13.05 13.75 10.07
C LYS A 52 -12.04 12.70 9.62
N ASP A 53 -12.10 11.50 10.18
CA ASP A 53 -11.20 10.41 9.84
C ASP A 53 -11.37 9.98 8.38
N MET A 54 -12.61 9.98 7.87
CA MET A 54 -12.90 9.62 6.48
C MET A 54 -12.35 10.67 5.50
N ILE A 55 -12.49 11.95 5.84
CA ILE A 55 -11.91 13.07 5.09
C ILE A 55 -10.38 12.94 5.08
N PHE A 56 -9.77 12.71 6.24
CA PHE A 56 -8.33 12.54 6.37
C PHE A 56 -7.81 11.34 5.56
N THR A 57 -8.43 10.17 5.71
CA THR A 57 -8.08 8.97 4.94
C THR A 57 -8.19 9.22 3.45
N ARG A 58 -9.25 9.91 3.00
CA ARG A 58 -9.42 10.24 1.57
C ARG A 58 -8.32 11.16 1.07
N ILE A 59 -7.95 12.20 1.82
CA ILE A 59 -6.87 13.12 1.45
C ILE A 59 -5.54 12.35 1.36
N TYR A 60 -5.23 11.54 2.37
CA TYR A 60 -4.04 10.69 2.38
C TYR A 60 -3.99 9.77 1.15
N MET A 61 -5.09 9.10 0.82
CA MET A 61 -5.17 8.20 -0.33
C MET A 61 -4.90 8.96 -1.64
N ASN A 62 -5.52 10.13 -1.83
CA ASN A 62 -5.29 10.95 -3.03
C ASN A 62 -3.84 11.43 -3.13
N VAL A 63 -3.26 11.92 -2.05
CA VAL A 63 -1.88 12.42 -2.04
C VAL A 63 -0.89 11.30 -2.31
N ALA A 64 -1.02 10.16 -1.62
CA ALA A 64 -0.13 9.02 -1.79
C ALA A 64 -0.23 8.42 -3.22
N TRP A 65 -1.44 8.42 -3.81
CA TRP A 65 -1.65 7.95 -5.17
C TRP A 65 -1.08 8.90 -6.23
N ASN A 66 -1.44 10.19 -6.18
CA ASN A 66 -1.02 11.16 -7.20
C ASN A 66 0.49 11.43 -7.17
N LEU A 67 1.10 11.47 -5.99
CA LEU A 67 2.54 11.68 -5.84
C LEU A 67 3.35 10.39 -5.86
N MET A 68 2.69 9.22 -5.95
CA MET A 68 3.29 7.89 -5.80
C MET A 68 4.26 7.81 -4.60
N CYS A 69 3.91 8.46 -3.49
CA CYS A 69 4.82 8.66 -2.36
C CYS A 69 4.57 7.67 -1.22
N ARG A 70 5.60 7.44 -0.39
CA ARG A 70 5.47 6.61 0.82
C ARG A 70 4.73 7.39 1.91
N SER A 71 4.11 6.67 2.84
CA SER A 71 3.37 7.28 3.96
C SER A 71 4.20 8.30 4.74
N ALA A 72 5.49 8.02 4.98
CA ALA A 72 6.38 8.97 5.66
C ALA A 72 6.49 10.32 4.93
N ASN A 73 6.52 10.31 3.60
CA ASN A 73 6.53 11.52 2.78
C ASN A 73 5.14 12.18 2.83
N ALA A 74 4.07 11.40 2.68
CA ALA A 74 2.70 11.90 2.73
C ALA A 74 2.36 12.63 4.04
N PHE A 75 2.77 12.07 5.18
CA PHE A 75 2.57 12.69 6.50
C PHE A 75 3.47 13.91 6.76
N GLY A 76 4.59 14.02 6.04
CA GLY A 76 5.49 15.17 6.13
C GLY A 76 5.00 16.41 5.39
N ILE A 77 3.97 16.27 4.54
CA ILE A 77 3.41 17.37 3.76
C ILE A 77 2.69 18.34 4.69
N ARG A 78 3.07 19.61 4.59
CA ARG A 78 2.46 20.72 5.33
C ARG A 78 1.75 21.62 4.34
N HIS A 79 0.83 22.43 4.85
CA HIS A 79 0.13 23.43 4.04
C HIS A 79 1.09 24.32 3.23
N ALA A 80 2.25 24.68 3.79
CA ALA A 80 3.26 25.51 3.13
C ALA A 80 3.98 24.83 1.95
N HIS A 81 3.87 23.50 1.80
CA HIS A 81 4.44 22.77 0.67
C HIS A 81 3.44 22.66 -0.50
N ILE A 82 2.15 22.88 -0.23
CA ILE A 82 1.09 22.67 -1.22
C ILE A 82 0.90 23.96 -2.02
N GLU A 83 1.04 23.86 -3.33
CA GLU A 83 0.76 24.96 -4.26
C GLU A 83 -0.11 24.47 -5.42
N TRP A 84 -0.73 25.42 -6.11
CA TRP A 84 -1.50 25.16 -7.33
C TRP A 84 -0.74 25.71 -8.52
N SER A 85 -0.50 24.87 -9.52
CA SER A 85 0.07 25.27 -10.81
C SER A 85 -0.94 24.94 -11.90
N GLY A 86 -1.75 25.93 -12.29
CA GLY A 86 -2.88 25.71 -13.19
C GLY A 86 -3.96 24.82 -12.55
N ASP A 87 -4.24 23.67 -13.16
CA ASP A 87 -5.15 22.64 -12.67
C ASP A 87 -4.46 21.52 -11.87
N ALA A 88 -3.13 21.62 -11.69
CA ALA A 88 -2.34 20.63 -10.97
C ALA A 88 -2.10 21.05 -9.50
N LEU A 89 -2.28 20.09 -8.59
CA LEU A 89 -1.84 20.19 -7.20
C LEU A 89 -0.35 19.80 -7.13
N CYS A 90 0.49 20.72 -6.70
CA CYS A 90 1.92 20.53 -6.52
C CYS A 90 2.27 20.50 -5.03
N VAL A 91 3.28 19.69 -4.67
CA VAL A 91 3.73 19.46 -3.29
C VAL A 91 5.24 19.33 -3.22
#